data_AF-A0A0W1FV42-F1
#
_entry.id   AF-A0A0W1FV42-F1
#
_cell.length_a   1.000
_cell.length_b   1.000
_cell.length_c   1.000
_cell.angle_alpha   90.00
_cell.angle_beta   90.00
_cell.angle_gamma   90.00
#
_symmetry.space_group_name_H-M   'P 1'
#
loop_
_entity.id
_entity.type
_entity.pdbx_description
1 polymer ?
#
loop_
_entity_poly.entity_id
_entity_poly.type
_entity_poly.pdbx_seq_one_letter_code
_entity_poly.pdbx_strand_id
1 'polypeptide(L)'
;MVRLRNLQPLAVRGLEIAYRFEHGAAELSLEEWLLTLSDRGARLAALTDLLGDAALFDTVTDHEDAQALRIAVEVIDTVATICRDRELEVADIVAGLMGEAAMEKQTVFDTG
;
A
#
# COMPACT_ATOMS: atom_id res chain seq x y z
N MET A 1 -5.98 -10.82 -10.98
CA MET A 1 -5.59 -11.20 -9.60
C MET A 1 -4.49 -10.24 -9.20
N VAL A 2 -4.87 -9.22 -8.44
CA VAL A 2 -3.97 -8.18 -7.93
C VAL A 2 -3.12 -8.83 -6.84
N ARG A 3 -1.80 -8.60 -6.84
CA ARG A 3 -0.89 -9.12 -5.81
C ARG A 3 0.07 -8.00 -5.47
N LEU A 4 0.42 -7.82 -4.20
CA LEU A 4 1.43 -6.84 -3.76
C LEU A 4 2.88 -7.22 -4.18
N ARG A 5 3.08 -7.71 -5.41
CA ARG A 5 4.31 -8.37 -5.90
C ARG A 5 5.53 -7.48 -5.89
N ASN A 6 5.33 -6.17 -5.94
CA ASN A 6 6.40 -5.19 -6.06
C ASN A 6 6.70 -4.49 -4.73
N LEU A 7 5.94 -4.78 -3.68
CA LEU A 7 6.35 -4.44 -2.31
C LEU A 7 7.38 -5.47 -1.83
N GLN A 8 8.36 -4.99 -1.07
CA GLN A 8 9.27 -5.88 -0.38
C GLN A 8 8.48 -6.78 0.58
N PRO A 9 8.82 -8.08 0.72
CA PRO A 9 8.06 -9.01 1.56
C PRO A 9 7.86 -8.53 3.01
N LEU A 10 8.84 -7.80 3.55
CA LEU A 10 8.74 -7.20 4.88
C LEU A 10 7.71 -6.08 4.97
N ALA A 11 7.57 -5.25 3.93
CA ALA A 11 6.53 -4.21 3.88
C ALA A 11 5.14 -4.84 3.85
N VAL A 12 4.94 -5.92 3.08
CA VAL A 12 3.67 -6.66 3.05
C VAL A 12 3.36 -7.24 4.42
N ARG A 13 4.34 -7.88 5.08
CA ARG A 13 4.16 -8.40 6.46
C ARG A 13 3.76 -7.29 7.43
N GLY A 14 4.38 -6.12 7.37
CA GLY A 14 4.01 -4.97 8.20
C GLY A 14 2.56 -4.52 7.97
N LEU A 15 2.12 -4.44 6.73
CA LEU A 15 0.73 -4.10 6.39
C LEU A 15 -0.28 -5.14 6.88
N GLU A 16 0.07 -6.44 6.80
CA GLU A 16 -0.78 -7.51 7.31
C GLU A 16 -0.92 -7.46 8.84
N ILE A 17 0.16 -7.12 9.55
CA ILE A 17 0.13 -6.93 11.00
C ILE A 17 -0.78 -5.75 11.35
N ALA A 18 -0.60 -4.61 10.69
CA ALA A 18 -1.43 -3.42 10.89
C ALA A 18 -2.92 -3.71 10.63
N TYR A 19 -3.22 -4.40 9.52
CA TYR A 19 -4.57 -4.80 9.16
C TYR A 19 -5.23 -5.70 10.21
N ARG A 20 -4.52 -6.73 10.69
CA ARG A 20 -5.03 -7.63 11.74
C ARG A 20 -5.15 -6.94 13.09
N PHE A 21 -4.32 -5.95 13.37
CA PHE A 21 -4.45 -5.16 14.59
C PHE A 21 -5.76 -4.37 14.59
N GLU A 22 -6.07 -3.69 13.48
CA GLU A 22 -7.29 -2.87 13.38
C GLU A 22 -8.56 -3.73 13.23
N HIS A 23 -8.51 -4.79 12.42
CA HIS A 23 -9.69 -5.58 12.06
C HIS A 23 -9.84 -6.87 12.87
N GLY A 24 -8.86 -7.23 13.70
CA GLY A 24 -8.86 -8.45 14.50
C GLY A 24 -8.91 -9.72 13.65
N ALA A 25 -9.88 -10.60 13.96
CA ALA A 25 -10.13 -11.83 13.20
C ALA A 25 -10.91 -11.53 11.91
N ALA A 26 -10.27 -10.81 10.99
CA ALA A 26 -10.88 -10.39 9.73
C ALA A 26 -11.26 -11.59 8.85
N GLU A 27 -12.46 -11.53 8.25
CA GLU A 27 -12.95 -12.57 7.31
C GLU A 27 -12.25 -12.51 5.94
N LEU A 28 -11.73 -11.33 5.58
CA LEU A 28 -10.99 -11.07 4.35
C LEU A 28 -9.49 -10.95 4.64
N SER A 29 -8.66 -11.43 3.72
CA SER A 29 -7.25 -11.05 3.68
C SER A 29 -7.07 -9.56 3.37
N LEU A 30 -5.89 -9.02 3.69
CA LEU A 30 -5.54 -7.63 3.35
C LEU A 30 -5.78 -7.34 1.85
N GLU A 31 -5.33 -8.23 0.97
CA GLU A 31 -5.49 -8.05 -0.48
C GLU A 31 -6.98 -8.02 -0.88
N GLU A 32 -7.79 -8.93 -0.33
CA GLU A 32 -9.24 -8.97 -0.60
C GLU A 32 -9.95 -7.73 -0.08
N TRP A 33 -9.59 -7.26 1.12
CA TRP A 33 -10.13 -6.03 1.69
C TRP A 33 -9.77 -4.80 0.83
N LEU A 34 -8.52 -4.67 0.38
CA LEU A 34 -8.11 -3.57 -0.51
C LEU A 34 -8.88 -3.58 -1.84
N LEU A 35 -9.28 -4.76 -2.34
CA LEU A 35 -10.08 -4.88 -3.55
C LEU A 35 -11.53 -4.40 -3.36
N THR A 36 -12.03 -4.34 -2.12
CA THR A 36 -13.37 -3.78 -1.83
C THR A 36 -13.42 -2.26 -1.91
N LEU A 37 -12.25 -1.59 -1.85
CA LEU A 37 -12.15 -0.14 -1.88
C LEU A 37 -12.33 0.42 -3.31
N SER A 38 -13.00 1.58 -3.39
CA SER A 38 -13.52 2.18 -4.63
C SER A 38 -12.47 2.46 -5.69
N ASP A 39 -11.30 2.93 -5.27
CA ASP A 39 -10.23 3.36 -6.16
C ASP A 39 -8.86 3.27 -5.47
N ARG A 40 -7.82 3.56 -6.25
CA ARG A 40 -6.42 3.45 -5.82
C ARG A 40 -6.04 4.51 -4.77
N GLY A 41 -6.68 5.68 -4.78
CA GLY A 41 -6.52 6.69 -3.74
C GLY A 41 -7.10 6.24 -2.41
N ALA A 42 -8.31 5.68 -2.44
CA ALA A 42 -8.94 5.08 -1.26
C ALA A 42 -8.10 3.94 -0.66
N ARG A 43 -7.48 3.10 -1.51
CA ARG A 43 -6.55 2.05 -1.07
C ARG A 43 -5.32 2.62 -0.37
N LEU A 44 -4.68 3.63 -0.96
CA LEU A 44 -3.49 4.25 -0.37
C LEU A 44 -3.81 4.96 0.95
N ALA A 45 -4.94 5.66 1.01
CA ALA A 45 -5.43 6.28 2.24
C ALA A 45 -5.66 5.23 3.33
N ALA A 46 -6.37 4.16 3.02
CA ALA A 46 -6.64 3.08 3.98
C ALA A 46 -5.35 2.43 4.51
N LEU A 47 -4.35 2.20 3.64
CA LEU A 47 -3.03 1.69 4.07
C LEU A 47 -2.27 2.69 4.96
N THR A 48 -2.43 3.99 4.70
CA THR A 48 -1.84 5.04 5.53
C THR A 48 -2.51 5.08 6.90
N ASP A 49 -3.84 4.95 6.95
CA ASP A 49 -4.62 4.95 8.18
C ASP A 49 -4.28 3.73 9.06
N LEU A 50 -4.18 2.53 8.48
CA LEU A 50 -3.75 1.31 9.20
C LEU A 50 -2.41 1.51 9.94
N LEU A 51 -1.49 2.26 9.34
CA LEU A 51 -0.14 2.50 9.85
C LEU A 51 -0.06 3.75 10.75
N GLY A 52 -1.13 4.55 10.82
CA GLY A 52 -1.19 5.79 11.59
C GLY A 52 -1.48 5.60 13.07
N ASP A 53 -1.93 4.41 13.49
CA ASP A 53 -2.25 4.14 14.89
C ASP A 53 -0.97 3.91 15.72
N ALA A 54 -0.68 4.82 16.66
CA ALA A 54 0.46 4.69 17.56
C ALA A 54 0.37 3.44 18.45
N ALA A 55 -0.84 2.98 18.81
CA ALA A 55 -1.04 1.81 19.65
C ALA A 55 -0.57 0.50 18.98
N LEU A 56 -0.53 0.47 17.65
CA LEU A 56 0.04 -0.64 16.87
C LEU A 56 1.51 -0.86 17.24
N PHE A 57 2.29 0.21 17.30
CA PHE A 57 3.74 0.15 17.56
C PHE A 57 4.07 -0.16 19.02
N ASP A 58 3.18 0.22 19.94
CA ASP A 58 3.32 -0.11 21.37
C ASP A 58 2.97 -1.59 21.66
N THR A 59 2.08 -2.18 20.85
CA THR A 59 1.59 -3.55 21.05
C THR A 59 2.51 -4.60 20.46
N VAL A 60 3.22 -4.28 19.36
CA VAL A 60 4.12 -5.23 18.69
C VAL A 60 5.48 -5.26 19.36
N THR A 61 5.70 -6.30 20.18
CA THR A 61 6.95 -6.50 20.92
C THR A 61 7.98 -7.36 20.20
N ASP A 62 7.56 -8.13 19.19
CA ASP A 62 8.46 -8.95 18.39
C ASP A 62 9.35 -8.08 17.50
N HIS A 63 10.65 -8.39 17.46
CA HIS A 63 11.63 -7.56 16.78
C HIS A 63 11.46 -7.58 15.26
N GLU A 64 11.15 -8.74 14.68
CA GLU A 64 10.94 -8.86 13.23
C GLU A 64 9.66 -8.15 12.81
N ASP A 65 8.59 -8.30 13.58
CA ASP A 65 7.31 -7.64 13.31
C ASP A 65 7.42 -6.12 13.47
N ALA A 66 8.13 -5.64 14.48
CA ALA A 66 8.41 -4.22 14.66
C ALA A 66 9.26 -3.66 13.50
N GLN A 67 10.22 -4.44 12.99
CA GLN A 67 11.00 -4.05 11.81
C GLN A 67 10.12 -4.01 10.55
N ALA A 68 9.26 -5.01 10.35
CA ALA A 68 8.33 -5.08 9.24
C ALA A 68 7.38 -3.88 9.22
N LEU A 69 6.84 -3.49 10.37
CA LEU A 69 5.99 -2.30 10.51
C LEU A 69 6.71 -1.01 10.14
N ARG A 70 7.95 -0.80 10.62
CA ARG A 70 8.74 0.39 10.26
C ARG A 70 8.99 0.48 8.75
N ILE A 71 9.31 -0.65 8.12
CA ILE A 71 9.51 -0.71 6.66
C ILE A 71 8.20 -0.41 5.93
N ALA A 72 7.06 -0.92 6.41
CA ALA A 72 5.76 -0.63 5.83
C ALA A 72 5.43 0.88 5.89
N VAL A 73 5.67 1.53 7.03
CA VAL A 73 5.53 3.00 7.18
C VAL A 73 6.38 3.73 6.15
N GLU A 74 7.69 3.43 6.09
CA GLU A 74 8.60 4.12 5.17
C GLU A 74 8.17 3.99 3.71
N VAL A 75 7.73 2.79 3.31
CA VAL A 75 7.28 2.54 1.95
C VAL A 75 5.96 3.27 1.65
N ILE A 76 4.97 3.18 2.52
CA ILE A 76 3.66 3.84 2.29
C ILE A 76 3.80 5.36 2.35
N ASP A 77 4.57 5.92 3.28
CA ASP A 77 4.86 7.35 3.35
C ASP A 77 5.58 7.86 2.11
N THR A 78 6.55 7.08 1.61
CA THR A 78 7.25 7.40 0.36
C THR A 78 6.29 7.41 -0.81
N VAL A 79 5.44 6.39 -0.92
CA VAL A 79 4.42 6.29 -1.99
C VAL A 79 3.44 7.46 -1.90
N ALA A 80 2.90 7.74 -0.72
CA ALA A 80 1.99 8.85 -0.48
C ALA A 80 2.63 10.21 -0.81
N THR A 81 3.90 10.39 -0.46
CA THR A 81 4.66 11.61 -0.78
C THR A 81 4.89 11.76 -2.27
N ILE A 82 5.31 10.71 -2.98
CA ILE A 82 5.49 10.76 -4.44
C ILE A 82 4.16 11.04 -5.15
N CYS A 83 3.06 10.44 -4.68
CA CYS A 83 1.71 10.68 -5.18
C CYS A 83 1.27 12.15 -4.98
N ARG A 84 1.63 12.79 -3.86
CA ARG A 84 1.33 14.21 -3.60
C ARG A 84 2.19 15.17 -4.42
N ASP A 85 3.49 14.88 -4.55
CA ASP A 85 4.48 15.84 -5.07
C ASP A 85 4.56 15.89 -6.59
N ARG A 86 4.12 14.86 -7.31
CA ARG A 86 4.39 14.75 -8.76
C ARG A 86 3.22 14.97 -9.70
N GLU A 87 2.00 15.26 -9.22
CA GLU A 87 0.77 15.19 -10.05
C GLU A 87 0.69 13.89 -10.90
N LEU A 88 1.47 12.86 -10.53
CA LEU A 88 1.40 11.54 -11.14
C LEU A 88 0.12 10.94 -10.62
N GLU A 89 -0.72 10.43 -11.53
CA GLU A 89 -1.95 9.80 -11.14
C GLU A 89 -1.59 8.70 -10.12
N VAL A 90 -2.13 8.83 -8.90
CA VAL A 90 -2.07 7.82 -7.82
C VAL A 90 -2.31 6.41 -8.38
N ALA A 91 -3.10 6.38 -9.45
CA ALA A 91 -3.35 5.24 -10.28
C ALA A 91 -2.10 4.49 -10.76
N ASP A 92 -1.09 5.15 -11.30
CA ASP A 92 0.07 4.50 -11.94
C ASP A 92 1.07 3.95 -10.92
N ILE A 93 1.26 4.65 -9.80
CA ILE A 93 2.17 4.22 -8.73
C ILE A 93 1.57 3.04 -7.97
N VAL A 94 0.29 3.11 -7.62
CA VAL A 94 -0.41 2.00 -6.97
C VAL A 94 -0.52 0.80 -7.90
N ALA A 95 -0.73 0.99 -9.21
CA ALA A 95 -0.66 -0.10 -10.19
C ALA A 95 0.70 -0.80 -10.16
N GLY A 96 1.78 -0.01 -10.13
CA GLY A 96 3.13 -0.51 -9.93
C GLY A 96 3.27 -1.37 -8.67
N LEU A 97 2.79 -0.92 -7.51
CA LEU A 97 2.87 -1.69 -6.26
C LEU A 97 2.03 -2.98 -6.29
N MET A 98 0.89 -2.91 -6.96
CA MET A 98 -0.10 -3.97 -7.10
C MET A 98 0.20 -4.97 -8.23
N GLY A 99 1.34 -4.80 -8.93
CA GLY A 99 1.73 -5.65 -10.05
C GLY A 99 0.79 -5.58 -11.26
N GLU A 100 0.03 -4.48 -11.37
CA GLU A 100 -0.83 -4.18 -12.51
C GLU A 100 -0.01 -3.43 -13.57
N ALA A 101 -0.25 -3.71 -14.85
CA ALA A 101 0.38 -2.94 -15.92
C ALA A 101 -0.01 -1.47 -15.76
N ALA A 102 0.99 -0.60 -15.54
CA ALA A 102 0.80 0.82 -15.71
C ALA A 102 0.23 1.03 -17.12
N MET A 103 -0.88 1.75 -17.25
CA MET A 103 -1.40 2.08 -18.57
C MET A 103 -0.31 2.90 -19.26
N GLU A 104 0.37 2.32 -20.23
CA GLU A 104 1.22 3.06 -21.16
C GLU A 104 0.32 4.12 -21.79
N LYS A 105 0.42 5.38 -21.33
CA LYS A 105 -0.10 6.52 -22.07
C LYS A 105 0.68 6.53 -23.38
N GLN A 106 0.11 5.90 -24.39
CA GLN A 106 0.60 5.87 -25.75
C GLN A 106 0.66 7.31 -26.22
N THR A 107 1.81 7.95 -26.06
CA THR A 107 2.09 9.24 -26.67
C THR A 107 2.18 8.99 -28.17
N VAL A 108 1.03 9.07 -28.84
CA VAL A 108 0.97 9.24 -30.28
C VAL A 108 1.58 10.61 -30.55
N PHE A 109 2.89 10.64 -30.80
CA PHE A 109 3.48 11.74 -31.52
C PHE A 109 2.94 11.65 -32.95
N ASP A 110 1.85 12.37 -33.18
CA ASP A 110 1.40 12.76 -34.52
C ASP A 110 2.44 13.76 -35.05
N THR A 111 3.45 13.26 -35.75
CA THR A 111 4.24 14.08 -36.67
C THR A 111 3.59 13.97 -38.05
N GLY A 112 2.66 14.89 -38.30
CA GLY A 112 2.27 15.32 -39.64
C GLY A 112 3.13 16.49 -40.11
#